data_AF-A0A372GAP2-F1
#
_entry.id   AF-A0A372GAP2-F1
#
_cell.length_a   1.000
_cell.length_b   1.000
_cell.length_c   1.000
_cell.angle_alpha   90.00
_cell.angle_beta   90.00
_cell.angle_gamma   90.00
#
_symmetry.space_group_name_H-M   'P 1'
#
loop_
_entity.id
_entity.type
_entity.pdbx_description
1 polymer ?
#
loop_
_entity_poly.entity_id
_entity_poly.type
_entity_poly.pdbx_seq_one_letter_code
_entity_poly.pdbx_strand_id
1 'polypeptide(L)'
;MDSSSDRAGYRVQMETRQWLIIDATMDNEVITEAQEGDPRGVVDLGSSIRQAGWDQIPGWPHDAKGFESWPAPGQKTTMTMTGAQWELVLSALETWSAVTAGSGDPDSADEVQEDRAIIALIRTQLADQGWSPR
;
A
#
# COMPACT_ATOMS: atom_id res chain seq x y z
N MET A 1 29.38 -5.03 -4.59
CA MET A 1 28.06 -4.76 -5.19
C MET A 1 27.30 -6.07 -5.16
N ASP A 2 26.55 -6.26 -4.09
CA ASP A 2 25.74 -7.47 -3.90
C ASP A 2 24.33 -7.18 -4.42
N SER A 3 24.09 -7.55 -5.67
CA SER A 3 22.79 -7.42 -6.34
C SER A 3 21.81 -8.53 -5.94
N SER A 4 22.05 -9.24 -4.83
CA SER A 4 21.15 -10.31 -4.37
C SER A 4 20.00 -9.83 -3.49
N SER A 5 20.06 -8.61 -2.92
CA SER A 5 19.01 -8.09 -2.04
C SER A 5 17.75 -7.60 -2.77
N ASP A 6 17.80 -7.37 -4.09
CA ASP A 6 16.64 -6.95 -4.89
C ASP A 6 15.74 -8.13 -5.33
N ARG A 7 16.09 -9.38 -4.98
CA ARG A 7 15.29 -10.58 -5.31
C ARG A 7 14.49 -11.16 -4.16
N ALA A 8 14.77 -10.79 -2.91
CA ALA A 8 14.00 -11.28 -1.77
C ALA A 8 12.75 -10.41 -1.59
N GLY A 9 11.56 -11.01 -1.78
CA GLY A 9 10.31 -10.33 -1.46
C GLY A 9 10.15 -10.18 0.05
N TYR A 10 9.87 -8.96 0.51
CA TYR A 10 9.51 -8.67 1.89
C TYR A 10 8.02 -8.88 2.09
N ARG A 11 7.67 -9.45 3.25
CA ARG A 11 6.31 -9.87 3.57
C ARG A 11 5.73 -8.97 4.65
N VAL A 12 4.57 -8.37 4.40
CA VAL A 12 3.84 -7.61 5.42
C VAL A 12 2.47 -8.26 5.60
N GLN A 13 2.18 -8.70 6.82
CA GLN A 13 0.86 -9.13 7.23
C GLN A 13 0.06 -7.93 7.74
N MET A 14 -1.16 -7.76 7.24
CA MET A 14 -2.05 -6.66 7.60
C MET A 14 -3.50 -7.12 7.51
N GLU A 15 -4.43 -6.30 8.02
CA GLU A 15 -5.84 -6.51 7.73
C GLU A 15 -6.13 -6.19 6.25
N THR A 16 -7.07 -6.90 5.64
CA THR A 16 -7.43 -6.73 4.23
C THR A 16 -7.94 -5.31 3.97
N ARG A 17 -8.62 -4.68 4.94
CA ARG A 17 -8.99 -3.26 4.85
C ARG A 17 -7.78 -2.32 4.75
N GLN A 18 -6.69 -2.62 5.44
CA GLN A 18 -5.46 -1.81 5.39
C GLN A 18 -4.81 -1.94 4.02
N TRP A 19 -4.86 -3.13 3.42
CA TRP A 19 -4.47 -3.31 2.03
C TRP A 19 -5.33 -2.48 1.08
N LEU A 20 -6.65 -2.42 1.27
CA LEU A 20 -7.53 -1.61 0.42
C LEU A 20 -7.21 -0.10 0.49
N ILE A 21 -6.80 0.40 1.66
CA ILE A 21 -6.31 1.78 1.81
C ILE A 21 -5.02 1.99 1.01
N ILE A 22 -4.10 1.02 1.07
CA ILE A 22 -2.88 1.04 0.25
C ILE A 22 -3.23 1.03 -1.25
N ASP A 23 -4.14 0.16 -1.71
CA ASP A 23 -4.55 0.10 -3.12
C ASP A 23 -5.15 1.43 -3.58
N ALA A 24 -6.03 2.05 -2.78
CA ALA A 24 -6.61 3.35 -3.08
C ALA A 24 -5.55 4.47 -3.13
N THR A 25 -4.60 4.46 -2.20
CA THR A 25 -3.46 5.40 -2.20
C THR A 25 -2.62 5.24 -3.46
N MET A 26 -2.34 3.99 -3.85
CA MET A 26 -1.57 3.71 -5.07
C MET A 26 -2.34 4.02 -6.35
N ASP A 27 -3.66 3.89 -6.36
CA ASP A 27 -4.51 4.32 -7.48
C ASP A 27 -4.40 5.83 -7.69
N ASN A 28 -4.53 6.62 -6.61
CA ASN A 28 -4.36 8.07 -6.66
C ASN A 28 -2.96 8.47 -7.13
N GLU A 29 -1.92 7.80 -6.62
CA GLU A 29 -0.53 8.02 -7.01
C GLU A 29 -0.31 7.78 -8.51
N VAL A 30 -0.76 6.61 -9.02
CA VAL A 30 -0.60 6.22 -10.42
C VAL A 30 -1.38 7.14 -11.35
N ILE A 31 -2.63 7.48 -11.00
CA ILE A 31 -3.47 8.35 -11.82
C ILE A 31 -2.88 9.77 -11.89
N THR A 32 -2.41 10.31 -10.75
CA THR A 32 -1.82 11.65 -10.70
C THR A 32 -0.54 11.71 -11.53
N GLU A 33 0.36 10.76 -11.35
CA GLU A 33 1.61 10.70 -12.14
C GLU A 33 1.36 10.51 -13.63
N ALA A 34 0.42 9.64 -14.01
CA ALA A 34 0.07 9.44 -15.41
C ALA A 34 -0.49 10.73 -16.06
N GLN A 35 -1.28 11.52 -15.33
CA GLN A 35 -1.80 12.80 -15.81
C GLN A 35 -0.69 13.85 -16.00
N GLU A 36 0.36 13.80 -15.20
CA GLU A 36 1.52 14.69 -15.28
C GLU A 36 2.60 14.22 -16.28
N GLY A 37 2.40 13.06 -16.91
CA GLY A 37 3.35 12.48 -17.87
C GLY A 37 4.46 11.64 -17.24
N ASP A 38 4.20 11.10 -16.05
CA ASP A 38 5.08 10.22 -15.26
C ASP A 38 6.49 10.80 -14.99
N PRO A 39 6.60 12.03 -14.46
CA PRO A 39 7.88 12.68 -14.22
C PRO A 39 8.78 11.92 -13.23
N ARG A 40 8.19 11.13 -12.31
CA ARG A 40 8.95 10.29 -11.36
C ARG A 40 9.21 8.88 -11.87
N GLY A 41 8.60 8.46 -12.98
CA GLY A 41 8.75 7.10 -13.50
C GLY A 41 8.13 6.03 -12.61
N VAL A 42 7.05 6.35 -11.89
CA VAL A 42 6.45 5.49 -10.86
C VAL A 42 5.17 4.79 -11.33
N VAL A 43 4.61 5.14 -12.50
CA VAL A 43 3.35 4.55 -13.00
C VAL A 43 3.42 3.02 -13.08
N ASP A 44 4.50 2.48 -13.68
CA ASP A 44 4.67 1.03 -13.82
C ASP A 44 4.89 0.35 -12.46
N LEU A 45 5.69 0.96 -11.58
CA LEU A 45 5.96 0.43 -10.25
C LEU A 45 4.69 0.43 -9.38
N GLY A 46 3.92 1.52 -9.42
CA GLY A 46 2.63 1.66 -8.74
C GLY A 46 1.60 0.65 -9.22
N SER A 47 1.50 0.47 -10.55
CA SER A 47 0.62 -0.54 -11.15
C SER A 47 1.02 -1.96 -10.71
N SER A 48 2.33 -2.25 -10.64
CA SER A 48 2.83 -3.54 -10.19
C SER A 48 2.50 -3.84 -8.71
N ILE A 49 2.44 -2.81 -7.85
CA ILE A 49 2.05 -2.95 -6.44
C ILE A 49 0.60 -3.39 -6.34
N ARG A 50 -0.30 -2.70 -7.06
CA ARG A 50 -1.73 -3.01 -7.09
C ARG A 50 -1.97 -4.42 -7.61
N GLN A 51 -1.36 -4.78 -8.74
CA GLN A 51 -1.45 -6.12 -9.31
C GLN A 51 -0.97 -7.18 -8.29
N ALA A 52 0.18 -6.97 -7.67
CA ALA A 52 0.74 -7.92 -6.70
C ALA A 52 -0.19 -8.15 -5.51
N GLY A 53 -0.88 -7.11 -5.01
CA GLY A 53 -1.81 -7.31 -3.91
C GLY A 53 -3.12 -7.97 -4.32
N TRP A 54 -3.67 -7.64 -5.50
CA TRP A 54 -4.85 -8.34 -6.03
C TRP A 54 -4.58 -9.82 -6.31
N ASP A 55 -3.38 -10.18 -6.78
CA ASP A 55 -2.97 -11.58 -6.99
C ASP A 55 -2.86 -12.39 -5.68
N GLN A 56 -2.68 -11.70 -4.54
CA GLN A 56 -2.43 -12.32 -3.23
C GLN A 56 -3.63 -12.22 -2.27
N ILE A 57 -4.68 -11.47 -2.62
CA ILE A 57 -5.80 -11.20 -1.71
C ILE A 57 -6.68 -12.45 -1.52
N PRO A 58 -6.90 -12.91 -0.28
CA PRO A 58 -7.75 -14.07 -0.05
C PRO A 58 -9.23 -13.68 -0.17
N GLY A 59 -10.04 -14.62 -0.66
CA GLY A 59 -11.50 -14.53 -0.56
C GLY A 59 -12.13 -13.38 -1.34
N TRP A 60 -11.51 -12.92 -2.43
CA TRP A 60 -12.12 -11.96 -3.34
C TRP A 60 -13.49 -12.47 -3.82
N PRO A 61 -14.58 -11.71 -3.64
CA PRO A 61 -15.90 -12.12 -4.06
C PRO A 61 -16.03 -12.27 -5.59
N HIS A 62 -16.80 -13.27 -6.01
CA HIS A 62 -17.15 -13.47 -7.44
C HIS A 62 -18.55 -12.94 -7.79
N ASP A 63 -19.29 -12.42 -6.81
CA ASP A 63 -20.63 -11.88 -6.99
C ASP A 63 -20.88 -10.67 -6.09
N ALA A 64 -21.93 -9.90 -6.41
CA ALA A 64 -22.32 -8.68 -5.69
C ALA A 64 -22.62 -8.93 -4.21
N LYS A 65 -23.17 -10.11 -3.88
CA LYS A 65 -23.55 -10.45 -2.51
C LYS A 65 -22.32 -10.66 -1.63
N GLY A 66 -21.27 -11.29 -2.16
CA GLY A 66 -20.03 -11.48 -1.41
C GLY A 66 -19.36 -10.16 -1.06
N PHE A 67 -19.48 -9.13 -1.91
CA PHE A 67 -18.96 -7.78 -1.62
C PHE A 67 -19.64 -7.08 -0.44
N GLU A 68 -20.88 -7.43 -0.09
CA GLU A 68 -21.59 -6.81 1.05
C GLU A 68 -20.93 -7.10 2.40
N SER A 69 -20.21 -8.22 2.50
CA SER A 69 -19.56 -8.68 3.73
C SER A 69 -18.03 -8.74 3.61
N TRP A 70 -17.49 -8.30 2.48
CA TRP A 70 -16.07 -8.37 2.19
C TRP A 70 -15.42 -6.98 2.32
N PRO A 71 -14.22 -6.89 2.91
CA PRO A 71 -13.51 -7.97 3.59
C PRO A 71 -14.18 -8.36 4.91
N ALA A 72 -14.07 -9.63 5.32
CA ALA A 72 -14.60 -10.04 6.61
C ALA A 72 -13.87 -9.27 7.74
N PRO A 73 -14.55 -8.90 8.85
CA PRO A 73 -13.91 -8.18 9.94
C PRO A 73 -12.66 -8.91 10.46
N GLY A 74 -11.53 -8.20 10.50
CA GLY A 74 -10.24 -8.76 10.93
C GLY A 74 -9.60 -9.76 9.94
N GLN A 75 -10.16 -9.93 8.74
CA GLN A 75 -9.56 -10.77 7.70
C GLN A 75 -8.16 -10.28 7.39
N LYS A 76 -7.15 -11.13 7.60
CA LYS A 76 -5.75 -10.80 7.34
C LYS A 76 -5.33 -11.22 5.94
N THR A 77 -4.44 -10.43 5.36
CA THR A 77 -3.71 -10.74 4.14
C THR A 77 -2.20 -10.62 4.39
N THR A 78 -1.40 -11.30 3.58
CA THR A 78 0.06 -11.16 3.62
C THR A 78 0.54 -10.81 2.23
N MET A 79 1.03 -9.59 2.08
CA MET A 79 1.56 -9.10 0.81
C MET A 79 3.06 -9.34 0.75
N THR A 80 3.49 -9.98 -0.34
CA THR A 80 4.91 -10.13 -0.67
C THR A 80 5.23 -9.18 -1.80
N MET A 81 6.15 -8.24 -1.56
CA MET A 81 6.57 -7.22 -2.53
C MET A 81 8.09 -6.98 -2.43
N THR A 82 8.67 -6.39 -3.47
CA THR A 82 10.08 -5.97 -3.45
C THR A 82 10.30 -4.78 -2.51
N GLY A 83 11.56 -4.51 -2.15
CA GLY A 83 11.89 -3.33 -1.32
C GLY A 83 11.47 -2.01 -1.98
N ALA A 84 11.69 -1.86 -3.28
CA ALA A 84 11.29 -0.66 -4.04
C ALA A 84 9.77 -0.46 -4.06
N GLN A 85 9.00 -1.54 -4.14
CA GLN A 85 7.54 -1.48 -4.05
C GLN A 85 7.09 -1.00 -2.68
N TRP A 86 7.67 -1.53 -1.59
CA TRP A 86 7.35 -1.07 -0.24
C TRP A 86 7.78 0.37 0.03
N GLU A 87 8.91 0.79 -0.53
CA GLU A 87 9.40 2.16 -0.44
C GLU A 87 8.42 3.15 -1.10
N LEU A 88 7.94 2.82 -2.30
CA LEU A 88 6.91 3.62 -2.97
C LEU A 88 5.60 3.65 -2.17
N VAL A 89 5.14 2.52 -1.62
CA VAL A 89 3.94 2.49 -0.74
C VAL A 89 4.09 3.42 0.45
N LEU A 90 5.24 3.39 1.15
CA LEU A 90 5.50 4.25 2.30
C LEU A 90 5.51 5.73 1.90
N SER A 91 6.21 6.08 0.81
CA SER A 91 6.27 7.45 0.30
C SER A 91 4.89 7.97 -0.12
N ALA A 92 4.08 7.13 -0.76
CA ALA A 92 2.74 7.49 -1.20
C ALA A 92 1.81 7.72 0.00
N LEU A 93 1.79 6.80 0.98
CA LEU A 93 1.01 6.98 2.21
C LEU A 93 1.39 8.26 2.94
N GLU A 94 2.68 8.57 3.06
CA GLU A 94 3.14 9.81 3.70
C GLU A 94 2.68 11.06 2.93
N THR A 95 2.75 11.03 1.61
CA THR A 95 2.35 12.15 0.74
C THR A 95 0.85 12.39 0.79
N TRP A 96 0.06 11.33 0.57
CA TRP A 96 -1.40 11.42 0.56
C TRP A 96 -1.98 11.72 1.94
N SER A 97 -1.40 11.18 3.01
CA SER A 97 -1.78 11.54 4.38
C SER A 97 -1.54 13.04 4.67
N ALA A 98 -0.46 13.61 4.15
CA ALA A 98 -0.20 15.06 4.26
C ALA A 98 -1.21 15.89 3.45
N VAL A 99 -1.62 15.42 2.27
CA VAL A 99 -2.67 16.05 1.45
C VAL A 99 -4.01 16.01 2.20
N THR A 100 -4.41 14.87 2.74
CA THR A 100 -5.63 14.69 3.53
C THR A 100 -5.65 15.60 4.76
N ALA A 101 -4.55 15.66 5.52
CA ALA A 101 -4.41 16.57 6.65
C ALA A 101 -4.53 18.06 6.27
N GLY A 102 -4.11 18.43 5.06
CA GLY A 102 -4.18 19.79 4.53
C GLY A 102 -5.55 20.20 3.98
N SER A 103 -6.48 19.25 3.80
CA SER A 103 -7.79 19.49 3.18
C SER A 103 -8.75 20.32 4.05
N GLY A 104 -8.56 20.31 5.37
CA GLY A 104 -9.45 20.96 6.33
C GLY A 104 -10.77 20.21 6.58
N ASP A 105 -10.90 18.99 6.07
CA ASP A 105 -12.04 18.11 6.33
C ASP A 105 -12.04 17.65 7.80
N PRO A 106 -13.15 17.79 8.55
CA PRO A 106 -13.24 17.28 9.93
C PRO A 106 -12.98 15.77 10.07
N ASP A 107 -13.23 14.97 9.03
CA ASP A 107 -13.03 13.51 9.06
C ASP A 107 -11.57 13.11 8.75
N SER A 108 -10.75 14.06 8.26
CA SER A 108 -9.34 13.84 7.89
C SER A 108 -8.46 13.34 9.03
N ALA A 109 -8.80 13.66 10.28
CA ALA A 109 -7.97 13.30 11.44
C ALA A 109 -7.91 11.78 11.66
N ASP A 110 -9.03 11.09 11.45
CA ASP A 110 -9.12 9.63 11.62
C ASP A 110 -8.42 8.91 10.46
N GLU A 111 -8.59 9.38 9.23
CA GLU A 111 -7.88 8.86 8.04
C GLU A 111 -6.36 9.00 8.19
N VAL A 112 -5.88 10.18 8.58
CA VAL A 112 -4.45 10.44 8.82
C VAL A 112 -3.90 9.54 9.93
N GLN A 113 -4.70 9.25 10.96
CA GLN A 113 -4.29 8.36 12.03
C GLN A 113 -4.25 6.89 11.58
N GLU A 114 -5.16 6.48 10.69
CA GLU A 114 -5.14 5.14 10.08
C GLU A 114 -3.92 4.97 9.17
N ASP A 115 -3.60 5.94 8.31
CA ASP A 115 -2.40 5.93 7.46
C ASP A 115 -1.12 5.78 8.28
N ARG A 116 -1.00 6.56 9.37
CA ARG A 116 0.14 6.47 10.29
C ARG A 116 0.28 5.09 10.92
N ALA A 117 -0.84 4.46 11.27
CA ALA A 117 -0.83 3.11 11.82
C ALA A 117 -0.37 2.09 10.78
N ILE A 118 -0.80 2.24 9.53
CA ILE A 118 -0.37 1.39 8.40
C ILE A 118 1.14 1.57 8.13
N ILE A 119 1.63 2.82 8.08
CA ILE A 119 3.05 3.13 7.90
C ILE A 119 3.89 2.48 9.00
N ALA A 120 3.48 2.63 10.27
CA ALA A 120 4.18 2.05 11.41
C ALA A 120 4.21 0.51 11.32
N LEU A 121 3.07 -0.11 10.98
CA LEU A 121 2.95 -1.56 10.79
C LEU A 121 3.91 -2.09 9.72
N ILE A 122 3.96 -1.44 8.55
CA ILE A 122 4.85 -1.81 7.45
C ILE A 122 6.30 -1.68 7.91
N ARG A 123 6.70 -0.52 8.43
CA ARG A 123 8.09 -0.25 8.85
C ARG A 123 8.58 -1.26 9.88
N THR A 124 7.77 -1.58 10.90
CA THR A 124 8.14 -2.58 11.90
C THR A 124 8.40 -3.94 11.27
N GLN A 125 7.49 -4.44 10.43
CA GLN A 125 7.64 -5.77 9.83
C GLN A 125 8.78 -5.84 8.82
N LEU A 126 9.02 -4.77 8.07
CA LEU A 126 10.16 -4.70 7.16
C LEU A 126 11.50 -4.69 7.93
N ALA A 127 11.57 -3.93 9.03
CA ALA A 127 12.75 -3.89 9.90
C ALA A 127 13.06 -5.26 10.52
N ASP A 128 12.03 -6.01 10.95
CA ASP A 128 12.17 -7.38 11.48
C ASP A 128 12.73 -8.36 10.42
N GLN A 129 12.58 -8.04 9.14
CA GLN A 129 13.13 -8.78 8.00
C GLN A 129 14.50 -8.27 7.54
N GLY A 130 15.10 -7.32 8.26
CA GLY A 130 16.39 -6.72 7.91
C GLY A 130 16.33 -5.78 6.70
N TRP A 131 15.14 -5.32 6.30
CA TRP A 131 15.03 -4.26 5.32
C TRP A 131 15.64 -2.97 5.87
N SER A 132 16.35 -2.25 5.01
CA SER A 132 16.81 -0.90 5.28
C SER A 132 16.40 -0.02 4.10
N PRO A 133 15.72 1.11 4.33
CA PRO A 133 15.41 2.05 3.27
C PRO A 133 16.71 2.54 2.61
N ARG A 134 16.67 2.80 1.30
CA ARG A 134 17.82 3.30 0.54
C ARG A 134 18.04 4.79 0.74
#